data_AF-A0A534M5B4-F1
#
_entry.id   AF-A0A534M5B4-F1
#
_cell.length_a   1.000
_cell.length_b   1.000
_cell.length_c   1.000
_cell.angle_alpha   90.00
_cell.angle_beta   90.00
_cell.angle_gamma   90.00
#
_symmetry.space_group_name_H-M   'P 1'
#
loop_
_entity.id
_entity.type
_entity.pdbx_description
1 polymer ?
#
loop_
_entity_poly.entity_id
_entity_poly.type
_entity_poly.pdbx_seq_one_letter_code
_entity_poly.pdbx_strand_id
1 'polypeptide(L)'
;RWWNGQYGLYFMGSWIGNWIKALQLNPAPDLNDLRVFPLPAQSGVTPGVVFAADYMFIPTYTTHLGAAKQLFSYLTSVEGQSAQVAQGGHLATRIGVPDSAYPPGDLDVAKSLAGKEILPDLDDTIGGHFQTTFWNELIGLWTSTDPAAALGPALTAIQAAVPP
;
A
#
# COMPACT_ATOMS: atom_id res chain seq x y z
N ARG A 1 14.06 0.65 14.30
CA ARG A 1 13.88 -0.81 14.55
C ARG A 1 12.47 -1.05 15.09
N TRP A 2 11.86 -2.20 14.80
CA TRP A 2 10.46 -2.48 15.16
C TRP A 2 10.32 -3.35 16.42
N TRP A 3 9.18 -3.25 17.11
CA TRP A 3 8.84 -3.96 18.37
C TRP A 3 10.01 -4.03 19.35
N ASN A 4 10.33 -2.89 19.98
CA ASN A 4 11.42 -2.78 20.97
C ASN A 4 12.79 -3.25 20.44
N GLY A 5 13.05 -3.01 19.16
CA GLY A 5 14.34 -3.34 18.57
C GLY A 5 14.52 -4.78 18.14
N GLN A 6 13.48 -5.62 18.26
CA GLN A 6 13.55 -7.06 17.96
C GLN A 6 13.59 -7.37 16.46
N TYR A 7 13.02 -6.48 15.63
CA TYR A 7 12.97 -6.69 14.18
C TYR A 7 13.65 -5.54 13.43
N GLY A 8 14.49 -5.91 12.46
CA GLY A 8 15.17 -4.98 11.57
C GLY A 8 14.31 -4.54 10.37
N LEU A 9 13.40 -5.40 9.92
CA LEU A 9 12.56 -5.22 8.74
C LEU A 9 11.09 -5.46 9.09
N TYR A 10 10.21 -4.70 8.45
CA TYR A 10 8.77 -4.92 8.50
C TYR A 10 8.21 -4.64 7.10
N PHE A 11 7.53 -5.62 6.53
CA PHE A 11 6.95 -5.55 5.19
C PHE A 11 5.52 -5.01 5.31
N MET A 12 5.31 -3.76 4.91
CA MET A 12 4.01 -3.10 5.00
C MET A 12 3.94 -1.90 4.04
N GLY A 13 2.72 -1.47 3.69
CA GLY A 13 2.50 -0.24 2.92
C GLY A 13 2.92 1.03 3.68
N SER A 14 3.15 2.12 2.94
CA SER A 14 3.59 3.41 3.49
C SER A 14 2.67 3.94 4.60
N TRP A 15 1.38 3.60 4.54
CA TRP A 15 0.37 3.98 5.52
C TRP A 15 0.70 3.60 6.97
N ILE A 16 1.65 2.66 7.18
CA ILE A 16 2.14 2.30 8.50
C ILE A 16 2.69 3.51 9.27
N GLY A 17 3.21 4.53 8.59
CA GLY A 17 3.67 5.77 9.24
C GLY A 17 2.57 6.48 10.04
N ASN A 18 1.33 6.47 9.53
CA ASN A 18 0.17 7.01 10.23
C ASN A 18 -0.30 6.09 11.36
N TRP A 19 -0.25 4.78 11.13
CA TRP A 19 -0.61 3.80 12.17
C TRP A 19 0.37 3.82 13.35
N ILE A 20 1.67 3.99 13.12
CA ILE A 20 2.65 4.14 14.19
C ILE A 20 2.31 5.33 15.09
N LYS A 21 1.93 6.47 14.49
CA LYS A 21 1.48 7.67 15.22
C LYS A 21 0.15 7.42 15.95
N ALA A 22 -0.82 6.80 15.28
CA ALA A 22 -2.19 6.67 15.75
C ALA A 22 -2.38 5.55 16.79
N LEU A 23 -1.68 4.43 16.64
CA LEU A 23 -1.84 3.25 17.48
C LEU A 23 -1.03 3.29 18.78
N GLN A 24 -0.28 4.36 19.02
CA GLN A 24 0.58 4.51 20.21
C GLN A 24 1.44 3.27 20.47
N LEU A 25 1.92 2.61 19.39
CA LEU A 25 2.79 1.45 19.52
C LEU A 25 3.98 1.87 20.40
N ASN A 26 4.31 1.07 21.41
CA ASN A 26 5.38 1.39 22.34
C ASN A 26 6.44 0.29 22.35
N PRO A 27 7.71 0.59 22.00
CA PRO A 27 8.16 1.85 21.43
C PRO A 27 7.79 1.95 19.93
N ALA A 28 7.21 3.07 19.54
CA ALA A 28 6.98 3.42 18.15
C ALA A 28 8.32 3.69 17.48
N PRO A 29 8.55 3.23 16.24
CA PRO A 29 9.71 3.68 15.47
C PRO A 29 9.70 5.20 15.34
N ASP A 30 10.85 5.85 15.50
CA ASP A 30 11.00 7.25 15.10
C ASP A 30 10.81 7.34 13.59
N LEU A 31 9.82 8.11 13.13
CA LEU A 31 9.54 8.28 11.71
C LEU A 31 10.69 8.97 10.97
N ASN A 32 11.55 9.72 11.66
CA ASN A 32 12.76 10.31 11.08
C ASN A 32 13.89 9.27 10.90
N ASP A 33 13.81 8.13 11.60
CA ASP A 33 14.70 6.98 11.45
C ASP A 33 14.10 5.86 10.56
N LEU A 34 12.82 6.00 10.18
CA LEU A 34 12.21 5.08 9.24
C LEU A 34 12.90 5.23 7.88
N ARG A 35 13.32 4.10 7.31
CA ARG A 35 13.87 4.01 5.96
C ARG A 35 13.04 3.00 5.19
N VAL A 36 12.82 3.30 3.92
CA VAL A 36 12.20 2.37 2.99
C VAL A 36 13.23 2.01 1.94
N PHE A 37 13.27 0.73 1.56
CA PHE A 37 14.03 0.30 0.41
C PHE A 37 13.18 -0.69 -0.39
N PRO A 38 13.23 -0.63 -1.73
CA PRO A 38 12.55 -1.60 -2.57
C PRO A 38 13.21 -2.98 -2.39
N LEU A 39 12.41 -4.04 -2.47
CA LEU A 39 12.95 -5.39 -2.55
C LEU A 39 13.86 -5.53 -3.80
N PRO A 40 14.91 -6.37 -3.74
CA PRO A 40 15.81 -6.57 -4.87
C PRO A 40 15.05 -6.99 -6.14
N ALA A 41 15.41 -6.39 -7.26
CA ALA A 41 14.84 -6.76 -8.55
C ALA A 41 15.30 -8.16 -8.97
N GLN A 42 14.38 -8.95 -9.52
CA GLN A 42 14.73 -10.21 -10.18
C GLN A 42 15.29 -9.91 -11.58
N SER A 43 16.43 -10.53 -11.92
CA SER A 43 17.06 -10.34 -13.24
C SER A 43 16.08 -10.68 -14.37
N GLY A 44 15.98 -9.80 -15.36
CA GLY A 44 15.07 -9.96 -16.50
C GLY A 44 13.60 -9.64 -16.21
N VAL A 45 13.26 -9.16 -15.01
CA VAL A 45 11.88 -8.79 -14.63
C VAL A 45 11.81 -7.29 -14.36
N THR A 46 10.85 -6.60 -14.97
CA THR A 46 10.55 -5.21 -14.65
C THR A 46 10.04 -5.12 -13.20
N PRO A 47 10.66 -4.31 -12.32
CA PRO A 47 10.21 -4.20 -10.95
C PRO A 47 8.82 -3.57 -10.87
N GLY A 48 7.90 -4.25 -10.20
CA GLY A 48 6.58 -3.74 -9.86
C GLY A 48 6.53 -3.13 -8.46
N VAL A 49 5.62 -2.19 -8.24
CA VAL A 49 5.22 -1.68 -6.93
C VAL A 49 3.71 -1.78 -6.81
N VAL A 50 3.24 -2.43 -5.74
CA VAL A 50 1.82 -2.47 -5.42
C VAL A 50 1.34 -1.09 -5.00
N PHE A 51 0.26 -0.61 -5.60
CA PHE A 51 -0.35 0.68 -5.30
C PHE A 51 -1.86 0.52 -5.12
N ALA A 52 -2.33 0.69 -3.88
CA ALA A 52 -3.75 0.68 -3.54
C ALA A 52 -4.26 2.13 -3.51
N ALA A 53 -4.88 2.59 -4.60
CA ALA A 53 -5.43 3.93 -4.69
C ALA A 53 -6.80 4.04 -4.02
N ASP A 54 -7.00 5.08 -3.22
CA ASP A 54 -8.34 5.48 -2.78
C ASP A 54 -9.08 6.21 -3.92
N TYR A 55 -10.31 5.79 -4.18
CA TYR A 55 -11.17 6.39 -5.19
C TYR A 55 -12.29 7.21 -4.57
N MET A 56 -12.64 8.32 -5.22
CA MET A 56 -13.74 9.20 -4.79
C MET A 56 -14.89 9.11 -5.79
N PHE A 57 -16.12 8.93 -5.30
CA PHE A 57 -17.33 8.83 -6.12
C PHE A 57 -18.37 9.87 -5.67
N ILE A 58 -19.01 10.54 -6.64
CA ILE A 58 -20.17 11.41 -6.37
C ILE A 58 -21.44 10.60 -6.67
N PRO A 59 -22.32 10.35 -5.68
CA PRO A 59 -23.57 9.63 -5.90
C PRO A 59 -24.48 10.36 -6.90
N THR A 60 -25.07 9.62 -7.84
CA THR A 60 -25.94 10.18 -8.89
C THR A 60 -27.21 10.85 -8.35
N TYR A 61 -27.66 10.44 -7.16
CA TYR A 61 -28.88 10.94 -6.52
C TYR A 61 -28.64 12.13 -5.56
N THR A 62 -27.43 12.70 -5.53
CA THR A 62 -27.15 13.85 -4.65
C THR A 62 -27.87 15.12 -5.09
N THR A 63 -28.47 15.83 -4.15
CA THR A 63 -28.98 17.20 -4.34
C THR A 63 -27.88 18.26 -4.21
N HIS A 64 -26.65 17.87 -3.86
CA HIS A 64 -25.53 18.77 -3.55
C HIS A 64 -24.38 18.68 -4.57
N LEU A 65 -24.69 18.46 -5.84
CA LEU A 65 -23.68 18.21 -6.88
C LEU A 65 -22.63 19.31 -6.99
N GLY A 66 -23.03 20.59 -6.86
CA GLY A 66 -22.10 21.72 -6.93
C GLY A 66 -21.05 21.69 -5.81
N ALA A 67 -21.49 21.48 -4.57
CA ALA A 67 -20.60 21.40 -3.41
C ALA A 67 -19.68 20.17 -3.48
N ALA A 68 -20.20 19.02 -3.91
CA ALA A 68 -19.39 17.81 -4.08
C ALA A 68 -18.27 18.00 -5.11
N LYS A 69 -18.56 18.66 -6.25
CA LYS A 69 -17.55 18.99 -7.26
C LYS A 69 -16.48 19.96 -6.73
N GLN A 70 -16.89 20.96 -5.95
CA GLN A 70 -15.95 21.89 -5.32
C GLN A 70 -15.01 21.17 -4.35
N LEU A 71 -15.54 20.26 -3.52
CA LEU A 71 -14.75 19.44 -2.62
C LEU A 71 -13.73 18.59 -3.40
N PHE A 72 -14.16 17.87 -4.43
CA PHE A 72 -13.25 17.01 -5.22
C PHE A 72 -12.19 17.85 -5.96
N SER A 73 -12.56 19.03 -6.47
CA SER A 73 -11.60 19.96 -7.06
C SER A 73 -10.52 20.38 -6.06
N TYR A 74 -10.87 20.62 -4.80
CA TYR A 74 -9.89 20.90 -3.76
C TYR A 74 -9.04 19.67 -3.43
N LEU A 75 -9.65 18.51 -3.17
CA LEU A 75 -8.96 17.27 -2.79
C LEU A 75 -7.94 16.79 -3.84
N THR A 76 -8.19 17.06 -5.12
CA THR A 76 -7.31 16.74 -6.24
C THR A 76 -6.33 17.85 -6.62
N SER A 77 -6.43 19.02 -5.98
CA SER A 77 -5.54 20.16 -6.23
C SER A 77 -4.14 19.92 -5.67
N VAL A 78 -3.16 20.71 -6.11
CA VAL A 78 -1.80 20.69 -5.52
C VAL A 78 -1.86 21.02 -4.03
N GLU A 79 -2.69 21.99 -3.63
CA GLU A 79 -2.85 22.39 -2.24
C GLU A 79 -3.44 21.26 -1.38
N GLY A 80 -4.55 20.67 -1.82
CA GLY A 80 -5.21 19.57 -1.09
C GLY A 80 -4.31 18.34 -0.98
N GLN A 81 -3.62 17.95 -2.04
CA GLN A 81 -2.70 16.82 -2.03
C GLN A 81 -1.42 17.12 -1.23
N SER A 82 -0.92 18.37 -1.23
CA SER A 82 0.20 18.77 -0.36
C SER A 82 -0.18 18.65 1.11
N ALA A 83 -1.40 19.06 1.48
CA ALA A 83 -1.91 18.91 2.83
C ALA A 83 -2.08 17.43 3.25
N GLN A 84 -2.48 16.56 2.31
CA GLN A 84 -2.59 15.12 2.55
C GLN A 84 -1.23 14.48 2.83
N VAL A 85 -0.26 14.66 1.93
CA VAL A 85 1.05 13.99 2.05
C VAL A 85 1.86 14.49 3.23
N ALA A 86 1.63 15.74 3.67
CA ALA A 86 2.26 16.30 4.87
C ALA A 86 1.93 15.53 6.17
N GLN A 87 0.82 14.79 6.21
CA GLN A 87 0.49 13.93 7.35
C GLN A 87 1.41 12.70 7.45
N GLY A 88 1.97 12.28 6.31
CA GLY A 88 2.77 11.08 6.13
C GLY A 88 1.94 9.86 5.75
N GLY A 89 2.62 8.81 5.30
CA GLY A 89 2.04 7.51 4.94
C GLY A 89 1.27 7.46 3.63
N HIS A 90 1.26 8.54 2.86
CA HIS A 90 0.52 8.65 1.60
C HIS A 90 1.39 9.25 0.49
N LEU A 91 1.01 8.96 -0.75
CA LEU A 91 1.65 9.49 -1.95
C LEU A 91 0.64 10.33 -2.72
N ALA A 92 1.05 11.51 -3.20
CA ALA A 92 0.16 12.32 -4.01
C ALA A 92 -0.05 11.68 -5.37
N THR A 93 -1.30 11.66 -5.83
CA THR A 93 -1.65 11.25 -7.21
C THR A 93 -1.64 12.45 -8.18
N ARG A 94 -1.51 13.66 -7.64
CA ARG A 94 -1.44 14.92 -8.41
C ARG A 94 0.00 15.30 -8.71
N ILE A 95 0.33 15.42 -9.99
CA ILE A 95 1.61 16.01 -10.43
C ILE A 95 1.75 17.45 -9.92
N GLY A 96 2.97 17.89 -9.60
CA GLY A 96 3.26 19.25 -9.16
C GLY A 96 3.14 19.50 -7.65
N VAL A 97 2.81 18.48 -6.86
CA VAL A 97 3.02 18.53 -5.40
C VAL A 97 4.53 18.58 -5.14
N PRO A 98 5.03 19.57 -4.36
CA PRO A 98 6.46 19.75 -4.16
C PRO A 98 7.02 18.68 -3.22
N ASP A 99 8.28 18.28 -3.45
CA ASP A 99 9.03 17.38 -2.57
C ASP A 99 9.00 17.82 -1.09
N SER A 100 9.01 19.14 -0.83
CA SER A 100 8.99 19.71 0.52
C SER A 100 7.68 19.49 1.27
N ALA A 101 6.61 19.02 0.61
CA ALA A 101 5.36 18.67 1.28
C ALA A 101 5.43 17.30 1.97
N TYR A 102 6.38 16.44 1.60
CA TYR A 102 6.49 15.07 2.12
C TYR A 102 7.38 15.00 3.35
N PRO A 103 7.04 14.13 4.33
CA PRO A 103 8.03 13.62 5.27
C PRO A 103 9.17 12.90 4.52
N PRO A 104 10.42 12.92 5.03
CA PRO A 104 11.58 12.36 4.32
C PRO A 104 11.39 10.90 3.88
N GLY A 105 10.85 10.04 4.75
CA GLY A 105 10.62 8.63 4.43
C GLY A 105 9.59 8.42 3.32
N ASP A 106 8.50 9.20 3.30
CA ASP A 106 7.49 9.15 2.25
C ASP A 106 8.02 9.71 0.92
N LEU A 107 8.89 10.72 0.97
CA LEU A 107 9.57 11.24 -0.22
C LEU A 107 10.48 10.18 -0.85
N ASP A 108 11.21 9.42 -0.04
CA ASP A 108 12.04 8.31 -0.52
C ASP A 108 11.20 7.22 -1.19
N VAL A 109 10.02 6.90 -0.63
CA VAL A 109 9.04 6.01 -1.28
C VAL A 109 8.62 6.58 -2.63
N ALA A 110 8.19 7.84 -2.68
CA ALA A 110 7.73 8.49 -3.90
C ALA A 110 8.80 8.45 -5.01
N LYS A 111 10.06 8.75 -4.66
CA LYS A 111 11.21 8.72 -5.58
C LYS A 111 11.54 7.30 -6.03
N SER A 112 11.35 6.31 -5.16
CA SER A 112 11.61 4.91 -5.50
C SER A 112 10.69 4.36 -6.59
N LEU A 113 9.54 5.00 -6.85
CA LEU A 113 8.60 4.58 -7.90
C LEU A 113 9.12 4.83 -9.32
N ALA A 114 10.10 5.70 -9.50
CA ALA A 114 10.63 6.04 -10.82
C ALA A 114 11.18 4.79 -11.53
N GLY A 115 10.69 4.55 -12.76
CA GLY A 115 11.10 3.40 -13.57
C GLY A 115 10.52 2.05 -13.14
N LYS A 116 9.50 2.04 -12.28
CA LYS A 116 8.78 0.84 -11.85
C LYS A 116 7.38 0.81 -12.43
N GLU A 117 6.82 -0.38 -12.58
CA GLU A 117 5.41 -0.55 -12.94
C GLU A 117 4.53 -0.46 -11.70
N ILE A 118 3.41 0.24 -11.84
CA ILE A 118 2.39 0.31 -10.79
C ILE A 118 1.44 -0.87 -10.98
N LEU A 119 1.35 -1.72 -9.96
CA LEU A 119 0.53 -2.93 -9.97
C LEU A 119 -0.64 -2.78 -8.98
N PRO A 120 -1.84 -3.26 -9.34
CA PRO A 120 -2.93 -3.37 -8.38
C PRO A 120 -2.59 -4.41 -7.30
N ASP A 121 -3.15 -4.22 -6.11
CA ASP A 121 -3.02 -5.18 -5.03
C ASP A 121 -3.82 -6.44 -5.34
N LEU A 122 -3.16 -7.60 -5.46
CA LEU A 122 -3.75 -8.79 -6.07
C LEU A 122 -4.95 -9.33 -5.28
N ASP A 123 -4.80 -9.45 -3.96
CA ASP A 123 -5.83 -10.07 -3.13
C ASP A 123 -6.95 -9.08 -2.81
N ASP A 124 -6.63 -7.82 -2.53
CA ASP A 124 -7.63 -6.76 -2.28
C ASP A 124 -8.44 -6.40 -3.54
N THR A 125 -7.85 -6.50 -4.75
CA THR A 125 -8.56 -6.17 -6.00
C THR A 125 -9.69 -7.15 -6.31
N ILE A 126 -9.52 -8.44 -5.99
CA ILE A 126 -10.57 -9.45 -6.18
C ILE A 126 -11.44 -9.57 -4.93
N GLY A 127 -10.82 -9.54 -3.74
CA GLY A 127 -11.48 -9.58 -2.45
C GLY A 127 -12.23 -10.89 -2.15
N GLY A 128 -13.03 -10.86 -1.07
CA GLY A 128 -14.00 -11.91 -0.75
C GLY A 128 -13.41 -13.30 -0.51
N HIS A 129 -14.03 -14.31 -1.14
CA HIS A 129 -13.59 -15.70 -1.00
C HIS A 129 -12.19 -15.92 -1.56
N PHE A 130 -11.86 -15.28 -2.68
CA PHE A 130 -10.52 -15.35 -3.27
C PHE A 130 -9.47 -14.86 -2.30
N GLN A 131 -9.63 -13.65 -1.76
CA GLN A 131 -8.67 -13.06 -0.82
C GLN A 131 -8.44 -13.96 0.40
N THR A 132 -9.52 -14.46 1.00
CA THR A 132 -9.41 -15.32 2.19
C THR A 132 -8.65 -16.62 1.87
N THR A 133 -8.98 -17.27 0.75
CA THR A 133 -8.30 -18.49 0.31
C THR A 133 -6.83 -18.22 -0.02
N PHE A 134 -6.54 -17.14 -0.76
CA PHE A 134 -5.19 -16.73 -1.12
C PHE A 134 -4.29 -16.58 0.12
N TRP A 135 -4.73 -15.84 1.14
CA TRP A 135 -3.94 -15.66 2.36
C TRP A 135 -3.76 -16.95 3.16
N ASN A 136 -4.81 -17.77 3.27
CA ASN A 136 -4.73 -19.05 3.98
C ASN A 136 -3.71 -19.99 3.32
N GLU A 137 -3.76 -20.12 2.00
CA GLU A 137 -2.83 -20.98 1.27
C GLU A 137 -1.40 -20.43 1.29
N LEU A 138 -1.22 -19.11 1.23
CA LEU A 138 0.10 -18.47 1.34
C LEU A 138 0.73 -18.73 2.72
N ILE A 139 -0.03 -18.54 3.80
CA ILE A 139 0.42 -18.83 5.16
C ILE A 139 0.71 -20.33 5.34
N GLY A 140 -0.17 -21.19 4.82
CA GLY A 140 0.01 -22.64 4.83
C GLY A 140 1.30 -23.07 4.13
N LEU A 141 1.60 -22.49 2.97
CA LEU A 141 2.84 -22.76 2.24
C LEU A 141 4.08 -22.35 3.05
N TRP A 142 4.07 -21.19 3.69
CA TRP A 142 5.21 -20.68 4.48
C TRP A 142 5.43 -21.38 5.82
N THR A 143 4.40 -22.03 6.34
CA THR A 143 4.46 -22.76 7.62
C THR A 143 4.56 -24.26 7.44
N SER A 144 4.45 -24.76 6.20
CA SER A 144 4.56 -26.18 5.88
C SER A 144 5.97 -26.72 6.17
N THR A 145 6.02 -27.94 6.71
CA THR A 145 7.27 -28.72 6.82
C THR A 145 7.73 -29.27 5.47
N ASP A 146 6.84 -29.32 4.47
CA ASP A 146 7.14 -29.70 3.08
C ASP A 146 6.42 -28.74 2.10
N PRO A 147 6.99 -27.56 1.83
CA PRO A 147 6.40 -26.59 0.90
C PRO A 147 6.29 -27.09 -0.54
N ALA A 148 7.19 -27.99 -0.97
CA ALA A 148 7.19 -28.51 -2.33
C ALA A 148 5.96 -29.39 -2.60
N ALA A 149 5.61 -30.25 -1.63
CA ALA A 149 4.37 -31.03 -1.70
C ALA A 149 3.10 -30.17 -1.54
N ALA A 150 3.16 -29.11 -0.73
CA ALA A 150 2.02 -28.23 -0.48
C ALA A 150 1.67 -27.29 -1.65
N LEU A 151 2.63 -26.98 -2.54
CA LEU A 151 2.45 -26.01 -3.62
C LEU A 151 1.31 -26.39 -4.58
N GLY A 152 1.23 -27.64 -5.02
CA GLY A 152 0.21 -28.08 -5.98
C GLY A 152 -1.23 -27.90 -5.46
N PRO A 153 -1.56 -28.42 -4.26
CA PRO A 153 -2.84 -28.19 -3.60
C PRO A 153 -3.16 -26.70 -3.40
N ALA A 154 -2.19 -25.91 -2.93
CA ALA A 154 -2.36 -24.47 -2.72
C ALA A 154 -2.76 -23.74 -4.02
N LEU A 155 -2.05 -24.01 -5.12
CA LEU A 155 -2.38 -23.44 -6.43
C LEU A 155 -3.77 -23.85 -6.91
N THR A 156 -4.16 -25.11 -6.68
CA THR A 156 -5.50 -25.61 -7.03
C THR A 156 -6.60 -24.89 -6.25
N ALA A 157 -6.41 -24.69 -4.95
CA ALA A 157 -7.35 -24.00 -4.09
C ALA A 157 -7.50 -22.51 -4.48
N ILE A 158 -6.38 -21.82 -4.74
CA ILE A 158 -6.40 -20.42 -5.19
C ILE A 158 -7.14 -20.30 -6.53
N GLN A 159 -6.85 -21.16 -7.51
CA GLN A 159 -7.50 -21.12 -8.82
C GLN A 159 -9.00 -21.37 -8.74
N ALA A 160 -9.44 -22.27 -7.86
CA ALA A 160 -10.85 -22.56 -7.64
C ALA A 160 -11.61 -21.40 -6.96
N ALA A 161 -10.90 -20.52 -6.25
CA ALA A 161 -11.48 -19.37 -5.57
C ALA A 161 -11.61 -18.12 -6.46
N VAL A 162 -11.04 -18.14 -7.68
CA VAL A 162 -11.15 -17.03 -8.64
C VAL A 162 -12.62 -16.89 -9.09
N PRO A 163 -13.23 -15.69 -8.98
CA PRO A 163 -14.58 -15.44 -9.48
C PRO A 163 -14.66 -15.67 -11.02
N PRO A 164 -15.84 -16.04 -11.55
CA PRO A 164 -16.05 -16.26 -12.98
C PRO A 164 -15.85 -15.00 -13.83
#